data_AF-A0A800C5W9-F1
#
_entry.id   AF-A0A800C5W9-F1
#
_cell.length_a   1.000
_cell.length_b   1.000
_cell.length_c   1.000
_cell.angle_alpha   90.00
_cell.angle_beta   90.00
_cell.angle_gamma   90.00
#
_symmetry.space_group_name_H-M   'P 1'
#
loop_
_entity.id
_entity.type
_entity.pdbx_description
1 polymer ?
#
loop_
_entity_poly.entity_id
_entity_poly.type
_entity_poly.pdbx_seq_one_letter_code
_entity_poly.pdbx_strand_id
1 'polypeptide(L)'
;MNVGYRTGPSRKAESPGDLDPIARTVMEWAFPTQVNSHLFDEPIQYIEVDNDPNANFDFYQFDDPNTSQEFLVENRQYSGFNSYLPEWWKSGDKGGLLIWWRNGQSRQLRPGDNDTDVVLEGLPYVSDGDLGDPFPGSTNNTSITMATTPDTRNSLGNPTGFAVTDISSSATTMTANFYHNYWSGSITSNTTWSGEIYVGGDITVNSGVTLTISPGTTVNFATTDDQGG
;
A
#
# COMPACT_ATOMS: atom_id res chain seq x y z
N MET A 1 -8.42 3.95 9.18
CA MET A 1 -8.73 2.73 8.40
C MET A 1 -8.11 1.45 9.00
N ASN A 2 -7.54 1.51 10.20
CA ASN A 2 -6.80 0.42 10.84
C ASN A 2 -7.69 -0.45 11.78
N VAL A 3 -8.87 0.05 12.16
CA VAL A 3 -9.81 -0.63 13.07
C VAL A 3 -11.26 -0.59 12.55
N GLY A 4 -11.68 -1.65 11.87
CA GLY A 4 -13.08 -1.79 11.42
C GLY A 4 -14.08 -2.04 12.57
N TYR A 5 -13.64 -2.46 13.74
CA TYR A 5 -14.53 -3.03 14.76
C TYR A 5 -15.40 -2.03 15.56
N ARG A 6 -15.23 -0.71 15.40
CA ARG A 6 -15.99 0.33 16.13
C ARG A 6 -16.75 1.31 15.25
N THR A 7 -16.77 1.08 13.94
CA THR A 7 -17.44 1.96 12.98
C THR A 7 -18.97 1.88 13.12
N GLY A 8 -19.64 2.92 12.63
CA GLY A 8 -21.10 3.08 12.71
C GLY A 8 -21.53 4.55 12.85
N PRO A 9 -22.81 4.86 12.63
CA PRO A 9 -23.32 6.24 12.72
C PRO A 9 -22.99 6.94 14.04
N SER A 10 -23.04 6.21 15.18
CA SER A 10 -22.67 6.75 16.50
C SER A 10 -21.29 6.32 16.98
N ARG A 11 -20.51 5.63 16.14
CA ARG A 11 -19.17 5.09 16.41
C ARG A 11 -19.12 4.12 17.61
N LYS A 12 -20.16 3.29 17.73
CA LYS A 12 -20.30 2.31 18.83
C LYS A 12 -20.40 0.88 18.31
N ALA A 13 -19.63 0.57 17.27
CA ALA A 13 -19.61 -0.76 16.64
C ALA A 13 -20.97 -1.18 16.04
N GLU A 14 -21.75 -0.23 15.54
CA GLU A 14 -23.06 -0.51 14.95
C GLU A 14 -22.98 -1.06 13.53
N SER A 15 -21.90 -0.71 12.82
CA SER A 15 -21.64 -1.16 11.46
C SER A 15 -20.14 -1.35 11.29
N PRO A 16 -19.57 -2.45 11.81
CA PRO A 16 -18.16 -2.75 11.66
C PRO A 16 -17.73 -2.73 10.19
N GLY A 17 -16.58 -2.11 9.94
CA GLY A 17 -15.92 -2.10 8.65
C GLY A 17 -15.53 -3.50 8.23
N ASP A 18 -15.40 -3.67 6.93
CA ASP A 18 -15.11 -4.96 6.33
C ASP A 18 -13.70 -5.47 6.69
N LEU A 19 -13.49 -6.78 6.56
CA LEU A 19 -12.24 -7.44 6.91
C LEU A 19 -11.05 -6.92 6.10
N ASP A 20 -9.88 -6.85 6.73
CA ASP A 20 -8.61 -6.60 6.06
C ASP A 20 -8.23 -7.78 5.14
N PRO A 21 -7.46 -7.56 4.06
CA PRO A 21 -7.13 -8.60 3.10
C PRO A 21 -6.30 -9.74 3.72
N ILE A 22 -5.52 -9.44 4.76
CA ILE A 22 -4.74 -10.46 5.47
C ILE A 22 -5.68 -11.43 6.21
N ALA A 23 -6.74 -10.94 6.85
CA ALA A 23 -7.76 -11.79 7.47
C ALA A 23 -8.43 -12.72 6.46
N ARG A 24 -8.74 -12.19 5.26
CA ARG A 24 -9.36 -12.97 4.18
C ARG A 24 -8.46 -14.11 3.72
N THR A 25 -7.16 -13.84 3.55
CA THR A 25 -6.17 -14.85 3.20
C THR A 25 -6.02 -15.91 4.30
N VAL A 26 -5.92 -15.50 5.57
CA VAL A 26 -5.75 -16.43 6.71
C VAL A 26 -6.97 -17.35 6.89
N MET A 27 -8.17 -16.87 6.57
CA MET A 27 -9.39 -17.66 6.62
C MET A 27 -9.65 -18.47 5.34
N GLU A 28 -8.78 -18.35 4.33
CA GLU A 28 -8.94 -19.00 3.01
C GLU A 28 -10.24 -18.59 2.29
N TRP A 29 -10.74 -17.38 2.56
CA TRP A 29 -11.96 -16.86 1.92
C TRP A 29 -11.66 -16.18 0.58
N ALA A 30 -10.43 -15.70 0.41
CA ALA A 30 -9.98 -15.05 -0.80
C ALA A 30 -8.46 -15.23 -0.96
N PHE A 31 -7.98 -15.11 -2.20
CA PHE A 31 -6.56 -15.23 -2.53
C PHE A 31 -6.10 -14.00 -3.31
N PRO A 32 -4.94 -13.41 -2.97
CA PRO A 32 -4.42 -12.24 -3.66
C PRO A 32 -3.85 -12.57 -5.03
N THR A 33 -3.86 -11.59 -5.91
CA THR A 33 -2.99 -11.56 -7.08
C THR A 33 -1.55 -11.28 -6.63
N GLN A 34 -0.61 -12.14 -7.01
CA GLN A 34 0.80 -12.02 -6.60
C GLN A 34 1.58 -11.05 -7.49
N VAL A 35 2.29 -10.10 -6.88
CA VAL A 35 3.17 -9.13 -7.54
C VAL A 35 4.58 -9.71 -7.66
N ASN A 36 4.77 -10.63 -8.61
CA ASN A 36 6.06 -11.27 -8.89
C ASN A 36 6.85 -10.60 -10.03
N SER A 37 6.26 -9.58 -10.65
CA SER A 37 6.83 -8.79 -11.74
C SER A 37 6.28 -7.37 -11.67
N HIS A 38 6.76 -6.48 -12.53
CA HIS A 38 6.08 -5.20 -12.73
C HIS A 38 4.70 -5.45 -13.33
N LEU A 39 3.72 -4.71 -12.82
CA LEU A 39 2.36 -4.67 -13.30
C LEU A 39 2.00 -3.20 -13.53
N PHE A 40 1.55 -2.83 -14.73
CA PHE A 40 1.40 -1.44 -15.14
C PHE A 40 -0.05 -1.11 -15.46
N ASP A 41 -0.53 0.03 -14.96
CA ASP A 41 -1.92 0.51 -15.09
C ASP A 41 -2.92 -0.57 -14.65
N GLU A 42 -2.60 -1.27 -13.56
CA GLU A 42 -3.42 -2.38 -13.11
C GLU A 42 -4.75 -1.88 -12.54
N PRO A 43 -5.88 -2.39 -13.03
CA PRO A 43 -7.17 -2.08 -12.44
C PRO A 43 -7.30 -2.76 -11.07
N ILE A 44 -7.74 -1.99 -10.08
CA ILE A 44 -7.98 -2.44 -8.72
C ILE A 44 -9.42 -2.10 -8.38
N GLN A 45 -10.29 -3.11 -8.46
CA GLN A 45 -11.70 -2.98 -8.12
C GLN A 45 -11.85 -2.76 -6.62
N TYR A 46 -12.85 -1.97 -6.25
CA TYR A 46 -13.27 -1.82 -4.87
C TYR A 46 -13.52 -3.21 -4.27
N ILE A 47 -12.91 -3.45 -3.11
CA ILE A 47 -12.84 -4.76 -2.46
C ILE A 47 -14.23 -5.37 -2.21
N GLU A 48 -15.26 -4.55 -2.02
CA GLU A 48 -16.65 -4.98 -1.97
C GLU A 48 -17.40 -4.55 -3.24
N VAL A 49 -17.64 -5.47 -4.17
CA VAL A 49 -18.57 -5.16 -5.26
C VAL A 49 -19.99 -5.23 -4.71
N ASP A 50 -20.55 -4.07 -4.32
CA ASP A 50 -21.86 -3.94 -3.63
C ASP A 50 -23.05 -4.65 -4.33
N ASN A 51 -22.90 -5.04 -5.59
CA ASN A 51 -23.96 -5.65 -6.40
C ASN A 51 -23.62 -7.06 -6.93
N ASP A 52 -22.52 -7.67 -6.49
CA ASP A 52 -22.18 -9.05 -6.88
C ASP A 52 -21.62 -9.85 -5.69
N PRO A 53 -22.46 -10.65 -5.00
CA PRO A 53 -22.01 -11.49 -3.90
C PRO A 53 -21.11 -12.66 -4.35
N ASN A 54 -20.94 -12.86 -5.67
CA ASN A 54 -20.00 -13.84 -6.22
C ASN A 54 -18.75 -13.19 -6.82
N ALA A 55 -18.61 -11.86 -6.73
CA ALA A 55 -17.39 -11.19 -7.17
C ALA A 55 -16.21 -11.70 -6.33
N ASN A 56 -15.12 -12.03 -7.01
CA ASN A 56 -13.86 -12.29 -6.34
C ASN A 56 -13.34 -10.98 -5.75
N PHE A 57 -12.80 -11.06 -4.54
CA PHE A 57 -12.07 -9.96 -3.93
C PHE A 57 -10.83 -9.63 -4.77
N ASP A 58 -10.68 -8.36 -5.14
CA ASP A 58 -9.55 -7.88 -5.91
C ASP A 58 -8.54 -7.18 -5.00
N PHE A 59 -7.42 -7.86 -4.73
CA PHE A 59 -6.33 -7.34 -3.93
C PHE A 59 -5.02 -8.02 -4.31
N TYR A 60 -3.93 -7.33 -4.06
CA TYR A 60 -2.60 -7.71 -4.50
C TYR A 60 -1.73 -8.02 -3.29
N GLN A 61 -0.78 -8.93 -3.47
CA GLN A 61 0.22 -9.28 -2.45
C GLN A 61 1.63 -9.24 -3.04
N PHE A 62 2.57 -8.68 -2.27
CA PHE A 62 4.00 -8.77 -2.51
C PHE A 62 4.68 -9.40 -1.28
N ASP A 63 5.48 -10.44 -1.51
CA ASP A 63 6.30 -11.08 -0.47
C ASP A 63 7.71 -10.48 -0.48
N ASP A 64 8.19 -9.95 0.65
CA ASP A 64 9.57 -9.48 0.77
C ASP A 64 10.54 -10.66 0.60
N PRO A 65 11.39 -10.68 -0.45
CA PRO A 65 12.27 -11.81 -0.72
C PRO A 65 13.32 -12.04 0.36
N ASN A 66 13.56 -11.06 1.23
CA ASN A 66 14.59 -11.12 2.28
C ASN A 66 14.02 -11.43 3.67
N THR A 67 12.70 -11.40 3.84
CA THR A 67 12.05 -11.61 5.15
C THR A 67 10.78 -12.43 4.99
N SER A 68 10.00 -12.59 6.06
CA SER A 68 8.66 -13.18 6.01
C SER A 68 7.57 -12.10 6.04
N GLN A 69 7.92 -10.89 5.59
CA GLN A 69 6.99 -9.75 5.56
C GLN A 69 6.32 -9.69 4.21
N GLU A 70 5.09 -9.21 4.21
CA GLU A 70 4.30 -9.05 3.00
C GLU A 70 3.60 -7.69 3.01
N PHE A 71 3.41 -7.15 1.80
CA PHE A 71 2.52 -6.02 1.56
C PHE A 71 1.26 -6.51 0.88
N LEU A 72 0.11 -5.99 1.28
CA LEU A 72 -1.15 -6.24 0.59
C LEU A 72 -1.79 -4.91 0.20
N VAL A 73 -2.31 -4.83 -1.01
CA VAL A 73 -2.93 -3.62 -1.55
C VAL A 73 -4.35 -3.93 -1.97
N GLU A 74 -5.30 -3.15 -1.47
CA GLU A 74 -6.72 -3.22 -1.81
C GLU A 74 -7.26 -1.83 -2.13
N ASN A 75 -8.30 -1.74 -2.94
CA ASN A 75 -9.09 -0.52 -3.07
C ASN A 75 -10.25 -0.56 -2.06
N ARG A 76 -10.31 0.41 -1.13
CA ARG A 76 -11.37 0.52 -0.12
C ARG A 76 -12.12 1.85 -0.25
N GLN A 77 -13.45 1.77 -0.36
CA GLN A 77 -14.35 2.89 -0.59
C GLN A 77 -15.38 3.03 0.54
N TYR A 78 -15.99 4.21 0.69
CA TYR A 78 -17.03 4.48 1.70
C TYR A 78 -18.40 3.96 1.24
N SER A 79 -18.51 2.66 1.01
CA SER A 79 -19.77 1.99 0.61
C SER A 79 -19.93 0.66 1.35
N GLY A 80 -21.10 0.03 1.28
CA GLY A 80 -21.33 -1.27 1.91
C GLY A 80 -21.02 -1.26 3.41
N PHE A 81 -20.27 -2.27 3.88
CA PHE A 81 -19.82 -2.36 5.30
C PHE A 81 -18.84 -1.23 5.66
N ASN A 82 -18.21 -0.63 4.65
CA ASN A 82 -17.22 0.43 4.77
C ASN A 82 -17.82 1.86 4.81
N SER A 83 -19.16 2.00 4.75
CA SER A 83 -19.85 3.31 4.74
C SER A 83 -19.53 4.22 5.94
N TYR A 84 -19.12 3.63 7.08
CA TYR A 84 -18.84 4.35 8.32
C TYR A 84 -17.38 4.26 8.76
N LEU A 85 -16.46 4.02 7.83
CA LEU A 85 -15.03 4.14 8.07
C LEU A 85 -14.69 5.52 8.66
N PRO A 86 -13.52 5.66 9.32
CA PRO A 86 -13.08 6.92 9.89
C PRO A 86 -13.29 8.12 8.97
N GLU A 87 -13.77 9.23 9.54
CA GLU A 87 -14.03 10.48 8.80
C GLU A 87 -15.03 10.39 7.63
N TRP A 88 -15.91 9.39 7.58
CA TRP A 88 -16.96 9.26 6.54
C TRP A 88 -17.79 10.53 6.29
N TRP A 89 -18.05 11.34 7.32
CA TRP A 89 -18.83 12.60 7.18
C TRP A 89 -18.03 13.74 6.52
N LYS A 90 -16.71 13.60 6.40
CA LYS A 90 -15.81 14.53 5.69
C LYS A 90 -15.28 13.95 4.38
N SER A 91 -15.50 12.66 4.13
CA SER A 91 -14.82 11.94 3.05
C SER A 91 -15.11 12.56 1.69
N GLY A 92 -16.34 13.03 1.44
CA GLY A 92 -16.71 13.53 0.11
C GLY A 92 -16.35 12.52 -0.98
N ASP A 93 -16.57 11.23 -0.69
CA ASP A 93 -16.23 10.05 -1.51
C ASP A 93 -14.73 9.71 -1.63
N LYS A 94 -13.87 10.23 -0.73
CA LYS A 94 -12.42 9.95 -0.74
C LYS A 94 -12.02 8.62 -0.07
N GLY A 95 -12.41 7.49 -0.65
CA GLY A 95 -11.74 6.20 -0.39
C GLY A 95 -10.34 6.17 -1.01
N GLY A 96 -9.75 4.99 -1.13
CA GLY A 96 -8.53 4.83 -1.93
C GLY A 96 -7.87 3.48 -1.74
N LEU A 97 -6.65 3.36 -2.24
CA LEU A 97 -5.81 2.21 -1.98
C LEU A 97 -5.36 2.21 -0.52
N LEU A 98 -5.60 1.10 0.16
CA LEU A 98 -4.99 0.79 1.44
C LEU A 98 -3.81 -0.15 1.22
N ILE A 99 -2.68 0.22 1.80
CA ILE A 99 -1.44 -0.56 1.71
C ILE A 99 -1.17 -1.14 3.10
N TRP A 100 -1.50 -2.41 3.25
CA TRP A 100 -1.26 -3.19 4.46
C TRP A 100 0.15 -3.75 4.45
N TRP A 101 0.72 -3.86 5.64
CA TRP A 101 1.98 -4.54 5.88
C TRP A 101 1.78 -5.56 6.99
N ARG A 102 2.30 -6.77 6.77
CA ARG A 102 2.27 -7.86 7.75
C ARG A 102 3.68 -8.31 8.09
N ASN A 103 3.89 -8.55 9.37
CA ASN A 103 5.08 -9.19 9.89
C ASN A 103 4.70 -10.23 10.95
N GLY A 104 4.68 -11.50 10.53
CA GLY A 104 4.19 -12.60 11.35
C GLY A 104 2.70 -12.40 11.71
N GLN A 105 2.44 -12.13 12.99
CA GLN A 105 1.08 -11.87 13.49
C GLN A 105 0.72 -10.37 13.52
N SER A 106 1.70 -9.48 13.34
CA SER A 106 1.43 -8.03 13.27
C SER A 106 0.85 -7.68 11.91
N ARG A 107 -0.18 -6.84 11.90
CA ARG A 107 -0.87 -6.34 10.71
C ARG A 107 -1.11 -4.85 10.91
N GLN A 108 -0.59 -4.02 10.01
CA GLN A 108 -0.65 -2.56 10.14
C GLN A 108 -0.85 -1.94 8.76
N LEU A 109 -1.48 -0.77 8.73
CA LEU A 109 -1.52 0.07 7.53
C LEU A 109 -0.20 0.84 7.38
N ARG A 110 0.20 1.11 6.14
CA ARG A 110 1.11 2.21 5.77
C ARG A 110 0.24 3.40 5.38
N PRO A 111 0.03 4.39 6.27
CA PRO A 111 -0.86 5.53 6.00
C PRO A 111 -0.29 6.41 4.90
N GLY A 112 -1.11 6.84 3.95
CA GLY A 112 -0.71 7.63 2.79
C GLY A 112 -0.08 8.98 3.13
N ASP A 113 -0.44 9.56 4.24
CA ASP A 113 0.13 10.78 4.80
C ASP A 113 1.29 10.55 5.77
N ASN A 114 1.68 9.29 5.98
CA ASN A 114 2.67 8.85 6.97
C ASN A 114 2.28 9.21 8.42
N ASP A 115 1.00 9.40 8.68
CA ASP A 115 0.50 9.69 10.01
C ASP A 115 -0.34 8.52 10.54
N THR A 116 -0.07 8.13 11.79
CA THR A 116 -0.88 7.12 12.48
C THR A 116 -1.95 7.75 13.36
N ASP A 117 -2.26 9.02 13.09
CA ASP A 117 -2.99 9.89 13.98
C ASP A 117 -4.34 9.31 14.41
N VAL A 118 -4.60 9.53 15.69
CA VAL A 118 -5.89 9.25 16.30
C VAL A 118 -6.62 10.58 16.41
N VAL A 119 -7.41 10.95 15.40
CA VAL A 119 -8.12 12.24 15.40
C VAL A 119 -9.10 12.28 16.57
N LEU A 120 -8.87 13.21 17.51
CA LEU A 120 -9.77 13.55 18.62
C LEU A 120 -9.90 15.07 18.80
N GLU A 121 -10.43 15.77 17.81
CA GLU A 121 -11.02 17.10 18.05
C GLU A 121 -12.43 16.92 18.65
N GLY A 122 -12.51 16.91 19.98
CA GLY A 122 -13.77 17.15 20.73
C GLY A 122 -14.70 15.96 20.98
N LEU A 123 -14.28 14.71 20.75
CA LEU A 123 -15.07 13.51 21.09
C LEU A 123 -14.29 12.58 22.04
N PRO A 124 -14.94 11.65 22.77
CA PRO A 124 -14.25 10.62 23.58
C PRO A 124 -14.03 9.29 22.82
N TYR A 125 -14.17 9.29 21.48
CA TYR A 125 -14.18 8.08 20.67
C TYR A 125 -13.05 8.08 19.64
N VAL A 126 -11.99 7.36 20.02
CA VAL A 126 -10.77 6.99 19.27
C VAL A 126 -11.10 6.68 17.80
N SER A 127 -10.48 7.39 16.86
CA SER A 127 -10.54 7.08 15.43
C SER A 127 -9.14 6.65 14.99
N ASP A 128 -8.87 5.35 14.88
CA ASP A 128 -7.56 4.88 14.41
C ASP A 128 -7.51 5.00 12.88
N GLY A 129 -7.12 6.20 12.45
CA GLY A 129 -7.00 6.65 11.06
C GLY A 129 -7.95 7.77 10.65
N ASP A 130 -7.68 8.36 9.49
CA ASP A 130 -8.40 9.51 8.93
C ASP A 130 -8.49 9.45 7.38
N LEU A 131 -8.74 10.59 6.73
CA LEU A 131 -8.78 10.67 5.26
C LEU A 131 -7.40 10.71 4.59
N GLY A 132 -6.31 10.91 5.32
CA GLY A 132 -4.93 10.85 4.82
C GLY A 132 -4.36 9.43 4.73
N ASP A 133 -4.94 8.49 5.49
CA ASP A 133 -4.63 7.05 5.46
C ASP A 133 -4.63 6.41 4.05
N PRO A 134 -5.70 6.52 3.22
CA PRO A 134 -5.70 5.92 1.89
C PRO A 134 -4.86 6.71 0.88
N PHE A 135 -4.36 6.01 -0.15
CA PHE A 135 -3.75 6.62 -1.33
C PHE A 135 -4.79 6.76 -2.44
N PRO A 136 -4.99 7.93 -3.07
CA PRO A 136 -4.32 9.18 -2.79
C PRO A 136 -4.93 9.96 -1.62
N GLY A 137 -6.13 9.58 -1.17
CA GLY A 137 -6.77 10.13 0.03
C GLY A 137 -6.90 11.65 0.01
N SER A 138 -6.81 12.27 1.19
CA SER A 138 -6.91 13.71 1.37
C SER A 138 -5.59 14.45 1.10
N THR A 139 -4.45 13.76 1.19
CA THR A 139 -3.11 14.32 0.96
C THR A 139 -2.66 14.26 -0.49
N ASN A 140 -3.43 13.59 -1.36
CA ASN A 140 -3.12 13.36 -2.75
C ASN A 140 -1.80 12.60 -2.97
N ASN A 141 -1.42 11.73 -2.05
CA ASN A 141 -0.20 10.93 -2.19
C ASN A 141 -0.42 9.80 -3.21
N THR A 142 0.21 9.90 -4.37
CA THR A 142 0.00 8.96 -5.49
C THR A 142 1.10 7.91 -5.61
N SER A 143 2.01 7.82 -4.63
CA SER A 143 3.13 6.89 -4.67
C SER A 143 3.63 6.49 -3.29
N ILE A 144 4.02 5.23 -3.15
CA ILE A 144 4.86 4.73 -2.05
C ILE A 144 6.01 3.91 -2.62
N THR A 145 7.23 4.29 -2.28
CA THR A 145 8.45 3.62 -2.74
C THR A 145 9.40 3.43 -1.55
N MET A 146 10.57 2.87 -1.80
CA MET A 146 11.61 2.77 -0.77
C MET A 146 12.28 4.12 -0.43
N ALA A 147 11.94 5.19 -1.14
CA ALA A 147 12.52 6.53 -1.01
C ALA A 147 11.51 7.61 -0.57
N THR A 148 10.21 7.31 -0.59
CA THR A 148 9.16 8.24 -0.15
C THR A 148 8.96 8.22 1.37
N THR A 149 8.05 9.05 1.88
CA THR A 149 7.51 8.96 3.25
C THR A 149 5.99 9.07 3.14
N PRO A 150 5.21 8.01 3.42
CA PRO A 150 5.62 6.69 3.96
C PRO A 150 6.51 5.90 2.98
N ASP A 151 7.18 4.85 3.47
CA ASP A 151 8.06 4.00 2.67
C ASP A 151 7.64 2.51 2.66
N THR A 152 8.20 1.77 1.69
CA THR A 152 8.04 0.30 1.55
C THR A 152 9.22 -0.50 2.11
N ARG A 153 10.07 0.08 2.96
CA ARG A 153 11.17 -0.67 3.60
C ARG A 153 10.62 -1.66 4.63
N ASN A 154 11.33 -2.76 4.83
CA ASN A 154 10.96 -3.74 5.85
C ASN A 154 11.25 -3.23 7.26
N SER A 155 10.86 -3.98 8.29
CA SER A 155 11.06 -3.57 9.69
C SER A 155 12.53 -3.38 10.12
N LEU A 156 13.50 -3.83 9.30
CA LEU A 156 14.93 -3.63 9.55
C LEU A 156 15.46 -2.37 8.84
N GLY A 157 14.60 -1.65 8.12
CA GLY A 157 14.97 -0.49 7.31
C GLY A 157 15.62 -0.86 5.97
N ASN A 158 15.56 -2.13 5.55
CA ASN A 158 16.14 -2.57 4.28
C ASN A 158 15.12 -2.40 3.13
N PRO A 159 15.60 -2.12 1.91
CA PRO A 159 14.76 -2.12 0.71
C PRO A 159 14.12 -3.49 0.49
N THR A 160 12.83 -3.50 0.16
CA THR A 160 12.08 -4.72 -0.17
C THR A 160 12.00 -4.95 -1.68
N GLY A 161 12.19 -3.89 -2.47
CA GLY A 161 11.96 -3.91 -3.91
C GLY A 161 10.50 -3.69 -4.29
N PHE A 162 9.59 -3.50 -3.33
CA PHE A 162 8.20 -3.17 -3.61
C PHE A 162 8.01 -1.67 -3.78
N ALA A 163 7.24 -1.25 -4.78
CA ALA A 163 6.76 0.12 -4.90
C ALA A 163 5.37 0.12 -5.56
N VAL A 164 4.58 1.14 -5.23
CA VAL A 164 3.31 1.44 -5.88
C VAL A 164 3.35 2.89 -6.35
N THR A 165 3.15 3.15 -7.64
CA THR A 165 3.14 4.52 -8.19
C THR A 165 1.94 4.74 -9.08
N ASP A 166 1.78 5.99 -9.54
CA ASP A 166 0.74 6.39 -10.48
C ASP A 166 -0.67 5.98 -10.01
N ILE A 167 -0.87 6.06 -8.68
CA ILE A 167 -2.15 5.71 -8.06
C ILE A 167 -3.20 6.74 -8.52
N SER A 168 -4.25 6.25 -9.17
CA SER A 168 -5.32 7.10 -9.71
C SER A 168 -6.10 7.83 -8.62
N SER A 169 -6.92 8.81 -9.00
CA SER A 169 -7.92 9.37 -8.09
C SER A 169 -8.87 8.29 -7.55
N SER A 170 -9.41 8.50 -6.35
CA SER A 170 -10.36 7.59 -5.73
C SER A 170 -11.58 7.32 -6.62
N ALA A 171 -11.91 6.05 -6.79
CA ALA A 171 -13.01 5.57 -7.62
C ALA A 171 -13.34 4.11 -7.27
N THR A 172 -14.49 3.63 -7.74
CA THR A 172 -14.87 2.21 -7.60
C THR A 172 -13.89 1.27 -8.30
N THR A 173 -13.26 1.71 -9.39
CA THR A 173 -12.08 1.08 -9.96
C THR A 173 -10.96 2.10 -9.97
N MET A 174 -9.87 1.80 -9.28
CA MET A 174 -8.65 2.60 -9.33
C MET A 174 -7.62 1.93 -10.23
N THR A 175 -6.59 2.67 -10.63
CA THR A 175 -5.41 2.08 -11.26
C THR A 175 -4.14 2.43 -10.51
N ALA A 176 -3.14 1.56 -10.59
CA ALA A 176 -1.80 1.82 -10.08
C ALA A 176 -0.75 0.96 -10.82
N ASN A 177 0.50 1.40 -10.75
CA ASN A 177 1.66 0.61 -11.13
C ASN A 177 2.22 -0.11 -9.90
N PHE A 178 2.41 -1.43 -10.00
CA PHE A 178 3.11 -2.22 -8.99
C PHE A 178 4.49 -2.61 -9.50
N TYR A 179 5.51 -2.45 -8.65
CA TYR A 179 6.88 -2.82 -8.99
C TYR A 179 7.39 -3.93 -8.09
N HIS A 180 8.07 -4.87 -8.71
CA HIS A 180 8.94 -5.84 -8.07
C HIS A 180 10.40 -5.47 -8.36
N ASN A 181 11.30 -5.57 -7.39
CA ASN A 181 12.72 -5.20 -7.54
C ASN A 181 12.95 -3.73 -7.95
N TYR A 182 12.22 -2.82 -7.32
CA TYR A 182 12.36 -1.37 -7.42
C TYR A 182 13.54 -0.85 -6.60
N TRP A 183 14.30 0.10 -7.16
CA TRP A 183 15.45 0.73 -6.53
C TRP A 183 15.43 2.25 -6.66
N SER A 184 15.79 2.93 -5.57
CA SER A 184 16.07 4.36 -5.51
C SER A 184 16.93 4.67 -4.27
N GLY A 185 17.77 5.69 -4.32
CA GLY A 185 18.59 6.19 -3.22
C GLY A 185 19.94 5.48 -3.03
N SER A 186 20.41 5.46 -1.79
CA SER A 186 21.75 4.94 -1.46
C SER A 186 21.80 3.42 -1.36
N ILE A 187 22.77 2.82 -2.05
CA ILE A 187 23.20 1.44 -1.86
C ILE A 187 24.34 1.43 -0.83
N THR A 188 24.02 0.94 0.38
CA THR A 188 24.88 1.03 1.56
C THR A 188 25.69 -0.25 1.85
N SER A 189 25.40 -1.34 1.14
CA SER A 189 26.09 -2.63 1.26
C SER A 189 26.21 -3.30 -0.12
N ASN A 190 27.17 -4.22 -0.25
CA ASN A 190 27.41 -4.91 -1.52
C ASN A 190 26.11 -5.56 -2.01
N THR A 191 25.67 -5.16 -3.20
CA THR A 191 24.36 -5.52 -3.73
C THR A 191 24.54 -6.12 -5.12
N THR A 192 23.76 -7.16 -5.43
CA THR A 192 23.72 -7.74 -6.78
C THR A 192 22.33 -7.53 -7.37
N TRP A 193 22.28 -6.98 -8.57
CA TRP A 193 21.07 -6.82 -9.37
C TRP A 193 20.98 -7.91 -10.44
N SER A 194 19.86 -8.62 -10.44
CA SER A 194 19.55 -9.70 -11.38
C SER A 194 18.11 -9.60 -11.87
N GLY A 195 17.84 -10.02 -13.11
CA GLY A 195 16.50 -10.06 -13.68
C GLY A 195 16.05 -8.69 -14.17
N GLU A 196 14.79 -8.35 -13.93
CA GLU A 196 14.26 -7.02 -14.23
C GLU A 196 14.44 -6.11 -13.01
N ILE A 197 15.01 -4.93 -13.25
CA ILE A 197 15.27 -3.89 -12.26
C ILE A 197 14.54 -2.64 -12.73
N TYR A 198 13.83 -1.98 -11.81
CA TYR A 198 13.26 -0.67 -12.05
C TYR A 198 13.90 0.37 -11.14
N VAL A 199 14.53 1.38 -11.73
CA VAL A 199 15.16 2.49 -11.01
C VAL A 199 14.25 3.70 -11.11
N GLY A 200 13.65 4.12 -10.00
CA GLY A 200 12.71 5.24 -10.00
C GLY A 200 13.24 6.56 -9.46
N GLY A 201 14.52 6.60 -9.08
CA GLY A 201 15.21 7.81 -8.66
C GLY A 201 16.72 7.62 -8.68
N ASP A 202 17.44 8.59 -8.13
CA ASP A 202 18.91 8.57 -8.12
C ASP A 202 19.48 7.37 -7.38
N ILE A 203 20.54 6.76 -7.93
CA ILE A 203 21.26 5.65 -7.27
C ILE A 203 22.65 6.12 -6.84
N THR A 204 22.87 6.16 -5.53
CA THR A 204 24.18 6.47 -4.96
C THR A 204 24.82 5.20 -4.40
N VAL A 205 25.90 4.73 -5.02
CA VAL A 205 26.71 3.63 -4.45
C VAL A 205 27.71 4.21 -3.47
N ASN A 206 27.57 3.87 -2.18
CA ASN A 206 28.43 4.41 -1.14
C ASN A 206 29.90 4.00 -1.33
N SER A 207 30.84 4.82 -0.83
CA SER A 207 32.27 4.50 -0.87
C SER A 207 32.56 3.16 -0.21
N GLY A 208 33.29 2.29 -0.90
CA GLY A 208 33.62 0.94 -0.43
C GLY A 208 32.54 -0.12 -0.68
N VAL A 209 31.41 0.26 -1.29
CA VAL A 209 30.33 -0.65 -1.69
C VAL A 209 30.43 -0.97 -3.18
N THR A 210 30.09 -2.20 -3.55
CA THR A 210 29.99 -2.65 -4.94
C THR A 210 28.54 -2.94 -5.30
N LEU A 211 28.05 -2.31 -6.36
CA LEU A 211 26.87 -2.76 -7.09
C LEU A 211 27.32 -3.69 -8.22
N THR A 212 26.93 -4.96 -8.16
CA THR A 212 27.18 -5.94 -9.23
C THR A 212 25.91 -6.12 -10.05
N ILE A 213 26.01 -6.01 -11.38
CA ILE A 213 24.89 -6.29 -12.27
C ILE A 213 25.15 -7.63 -12.95
N SER A 214 24.31 -8.63 -12.66
CA SER A 214 24.42 -9.97 -13.25
C SER A 214 24.20 -9.94 -14.77
N PRO A 215 24.83 -10.86 -15.53
CA PRO A 215 24.52 -11.01 -16.95
C PRO A 215 23.03 -11.29 -17.19
N GLY A 216 22.44 -10.64 -18.19
CA GLY A 216 21.02 -10.78 -18.53
C GLY A 216 20.07 -9.86 -17.75
N THR A 217 20.59 -9.01 -16.86
CA THR A 217 19.78 -7.99 -16.17
C THR A 217 19.31 -6.91 -17.14
N THR A 218 18.01 -6.60 -17.10
CA THR A 218 17.43 -5.41 -17.74
C THR A 218 17.18 -4.36 -16.68
N VAL A 219 17.69 -3.14 -16.90
CA VAL A 219 17.50 -2.00 -16.00
C VAL A 219 16.67 -0.95 -16.70
N ASN A 220 15.44 -0.76 -16.22
CA ASN A 220 14.52 0.27 -16.67
C ASN A 220 14.63 1.47 -15.73
N PHE A 221 14.61 2.69 -16.28
CA PHE A 221 14.65 3.93 -15.49
C PHE A 221 13.32 4.67 -15.66
N ALA A 222 12.76 5.15 -14.55
CA ALA A 222 11.62 6.02 -14.59
C ALA A 222 11.93 7.31 -15.36
N THR A 223 10.90 7.92 -15.93
CA THR A 223 11.01 9.23 -16.60
C THR A 223 10.96 10.41 -15.62
N THR A 224 10.69 10.13 -14.36
CA THR A 224 10.59 11.06 -13.23
C THR A 224 11.40 10.52 -12.05
N ASP A 225 11.74 11.39 -11.10
CA ASP A 225 12.49 11.04 -9.89
C ASP A 225 11.57 11.00 -8.67
N ASP A 226 11.64 9.91 -7.89
CA ASP A 226 10.85 9.71 -6.67
C ASP A 226 11.41 10.43 -5.43
N GLN A 227 12.59 11.06 -5.53
CA GLN A 227 13.22 11.83 -4.44
C GLN A 227 13.06 13.36 -4.59
N GLY A 228 12.50 13.83 -5.71
CA GLY A 228 12.40 15.25 -6.04
C GLY A 228 13.75 15.82 -6.51
N GLY A 229 13.79 16.28 -7.76
CA GLY A 229 14.97 16.92 -8.36
C GLY A 229 15.18 18.38 -7.98
#